data_AF-A0A1H7RCQ2-F1
#
_entry.id   AF-A0A1H7RCQ2-F1
#
_cell.length_a   1.000
_cell.length_b   1.000
_cell.length_c   1.000
_cell.angle_alpha   90.00
_cell.angle_beta   90.00
_cell.angle_gamma   90.00
#
_symmetry.space_group_name_H-M   'P 1'
#
loop_
_entity.id
_entity.type
_entity.pdbx_description
1 polymer ?
#
loop_
_entity_poly.entity_id
_entity_poly.type
_entity_poly.pdbx_seq_one_letter_code
_entity_poly.pdbx_strand_id
1 'polypeptide(L)'
;MNVCPRIDSSCRRSACRAAVECRGWHRWIAQHRRAYRAADLITIDLWSWHIHWHTGIVCGPQVAGSSNAPSSCRLSQHFLVRTMSRNWTESETEVLTRVRNSRQILANLIGFMLEAAFPHPEHQFGQDILVAINVPRHRLGLSAGGRPGDVDLLVVPVSDEPLVERVIAIEAKIVRPTMENPSRNANAMGRSQALGLLYDGFPFVGLVHICIPSELPPELHLRIPRVSSKLGLNGELVETGEYMDLNPFPLISAKRQRGRVLALGLPPEIGFHALGLELSGDGQRFVANTIGDEQRPVRNPQSSPQLFKAIRQICLEAPELFLRVCWSTRS
;
A
#
# COMPACT_ATOMS: atom_id res chain seq x y z
N MET A 1 41.92 -29.78 -32.84
CA MET A 1 41.15 -28.57 -33.21
C MET A 1 39.78 -28.68 -32.54
N ASN A 2 39.59 -28.00 -31.42
CA ASN A 2 38.34 -28.02 -30.68
C ASN A 2 37.41 -26.94 -31.23
N VAL A 3 36.27 -27.35 -31.78
CA VAL A 3 35.24 -26.47 -32.32
C VAL A 3 34.40 -25.94 -31.16
N CYS A 4 34.40 -24.62 -30.99
CA CYS A 4 33.57 -23.91 -30.03
C CYS A 4 32.08 -23.97 -30.47
N PRO A 5 31.11 -24.29 -29.59
CA PRO A 5 29.72 -24.34 -30.01
C PRO A 5 29.16 -22.93 -30.23
N ARG A 6 28.52 -22.73 -31.38
CA ARG A 6 27.82 -21.48 -31.73
C ARG A 6 26.66 -21.25 -30.77
N ILE A 7 26.78 -20.22 -29.94
CA ILE A 7 25.69 -19.70 -29.10
C ILE A 7 24.58 -19.15 -30.01
N ASP A 8 23.36 -19.62 -29.77
CA ASP A 8 22.14 -19.28 -30.50
C ASP A 8 21.87 -17.77 -30.51
N SER A 9 21.52 -17.26 -31.69
CA SER A 9 21.16 -15.87 -31.98
C SER A 9 19.91 -15.39 -31.22
N SER A 10 19.04 -16.30 -30.78
CA SER A 10 17.87 -15.99 -29.93
C SER A 10 18.30 -15.52 -28.53
N CYS A 11 19.34 -16.14 -27.97
CA CYS A 11 19.88 -15.86 -26.64
C CYS A 11 20.57 -14.48 -26.59
N ARG A 12 21.23 -14.07 -27.68
CA ARG A 12 21.82 -12.72 -27.81
C ARG A 12 20.79 -11.60 -27.85
N ARG A 13 19.61 -11.82 -28.43
CA ARG A 13 18.55 -10.79 -28.49
C ARG A 13 17.87 -10.57 -27.14
N SER A 14 17.63 -11.64 -26.36
CA SER A 14 17.13 -11.53 -24.99
C SER A 14 18.14 -10.87 -24.05
N ALA A 15 19.42 -11.26 -24.12
CA ALA A 15 20.47 -10.66 -23.30
C ALA A 15 20.71 -9.18 -23.64
N CYS A 16 20.63 -8.80 -24.93
CA CYS A 16 20.74 -7.39 -25.33
C CYS A 16 19.52 -6.54 -24.91
N ARG A 17 18.29 -7.07 -24.91
CA ARG A 17 17.13 -6.35 -24.35
C ARG A 17 17.28 -6.13 -22.85
N ALA A 18 17.61 -7.18 -22.10
CA ALA A 18 17.84 -7.08 -20.66
C ALA A 18 18.98 -6.08 -20.31
N ALA A 19 20.06 -6.03 -21.09
CA ALA A 19 21.18 -5.11 -20.88
C ALA A 19 20.88 -3.64 -21.28
N VAL A 20 19.92 -3.40 -22.18
CA VAL A 20 19.44 -2.05 -22.52
C VAL A 20 18.42 -1.57 -21.47
N GLU A 21 17.56 -2.46 -21.00
CA GLU A 21 16.58 -2.20 -19.93
C GLU A 21 17.27 -1.96 -18.57
N CYS A 22 18.30 -2.74 -18.22
CA CYS A 22 19.10 -2.53 -17.01
C CYS A 22 19.84 -1.19 -17.05
N ARG A 23 20.32 -0.74 -18.23
CA ARG A 23 20.88 0.61 -18.41
C ARG A 23 19.84 1.72 -18.36
N GLY A 24 18.59 1.45 -18.69
CA GLY A 24 17.44 2.33 -18.46
C GLY A 24 17.17 2.48 -16.96
N TRP A 25 17.13 1.36 -16.23
CA TRP A 25 16.96 1.32 -14.78
C TRP A 25 18.11 1.99 -14.03
N HIS A 26 19.37 1.74 -14.37
CA HIS A 26 20.50 2.42 -13.74
C HIS A 26 20.50 3.93 -13.99
N ARG A 27 20.19 4.39 -15.22
CA ARG A 27 20.05 5.82 -15.50
C ARG A 27 18.87 6.43 -14.76
N TRP A 28 17.77 5.71 -14.66
CA TRP A 28 16.56 6.15 -13.98
C TRP A 28 16.73 6.20 -12.45
N ILE A 29 17.33 5.17 -11.84
CA ILE A 29 17.76 5.14 -10.43
C ILE A 29 18.79 6.24 -10.18
N ALA A 30 19.76 6.47 -11.07
CA ALA A 30 20.75 7.54 -10.93
C ALA A 30 20.11 8.95 -11.00
N GLN A 31 19.12 9.14 -11.87
CA GLN A 31 18.37 10.39 -11.99
C GLN A 31 17.55 10.68 -10.72
N HIS A 32 16.98 9.65 -10.09
CA HIS A 32 16.19 9.78 -8.87
C HIS A 32 17.05 9.75 -7.60
N ARG A 33 18.23 9.11 -7.59
CA ARG A 33 19.22 9.17 -6.50
C ARG A 33 19.65 10.60 -6.19
N ARG A 34 19.73 11.48 -7.20
CA ARG A 34 19.99 12.91 -6.99
C ARG A 34 18.80 13.62 -6.33
N ALA A 35 17.57 13.28 -6.71
CA ALA A 35 16.36 13.80 -6.08
C ALA A 35 16.20 13.32 -4.62
N TYR A 36 16.61 12.08 -4.31
CA TYR A 36 16.60 11.56 -2.94
C TYR A 36 17.75 12.09 -2.05
N ARG A 37 18.87 12.53 -2.64
CA ARG A 37 19.93 13.23 -1.90
C ARG A 37 19.66 14.73 -1.70
N ALA A 38 18.86 15.34 -2.57
CA ALA A 38 18.48 16.75 -2.50
C ALA A 38 17.18 17.00 -1.71
N ALA A 39 16.35 15.96 -1.54
CA ALA A 39 15.32 15.95 -0.51
C ALA A 39 16.00 15.65 0.82
N ASP A 40 16.59 16.69 1.43
CA ASP A 40 16.97 16.65 2.84
C ASP A 40 15.80 16.07 3.64
N LEU A 41 16.08 14.95 4.31
CA LEU A 41 15.16 14.21 5.16
C LEU A 41 13.91 13.71 4.41
N ILE A 42 13.93 12.44 4.03
CA ILE A 42 12.70 11.64 4.19
C ILE A 42 12.43 11.67 5.69
N THR A 43 11.65 12.65 6.14
CA THR A 43 11.01 12.61 7.44
C THR A 43 10.01 11.46 7.35
N ILE A 44 10.51 10.24 7.54
CA ILE A 44 9.69 9.08 7.89
C ILE A 44 9.10 9.48 9.22
N ASP A 45 7.84 9.90 9.20
CA ASP A 45 7.15 10.41 10.37
C ASP A 45 7.23 9.36 11.50
N LEU A 46 7.90 9.73 12.60
CA LEU A 46 8.21 8.85 13.73
C LEU A 46 6.93 8.32 14.41
N TRP A 47 5.77 8.91 14.13
CA TRP A 47 4.47 8.42 14.59
C TRP A 47 4.07 7.07 13.97
N SER A 48 4.45 6.79 12.72
CA SER A 48 4.23 5.45 12.12
C SER A 48 5.07 4.36 12.79
N TRP A 49 6.16 4.73 13.48
CA TRP A 49 7.04 3.82 14.19
C TRP A 49 6.61 3.51 15.62
N HIS A 50 5.78 4.34 16.28
CA HIS A 50 5.29 4.01 17.62
C HIS A 50 4.32 2.81 17.63
N ILE A 51 3.67 2.52 16.50
CA ILE A 51 2.86 1.30 16.32
C ILE A 51 3.75 0.06 16.07
N HIS A 52 5.02 0.23 15.64
CA HIS A 52 5.92 -0.87 15.26
C HIS A 52 6.54 -1.66 16.43
N TRP A 53 6.39 -1.25 17.70
CA TRP A 53 7.16 -1.85 18.80
C TRP A 53 6.40 -2.72 19.80
N HIS A 54 5.07 -2.89 19.68
CA HIS A 54 4.30 -3.67 20.68
C HIS A 54 3.79 -5.05 20.26
N THR A 55 4.10 -5.55 19.07
CA THR A 55 3.67 -6.91 18.67
C THR A 55 4.75 -7.65 17.90
N GLY A 56 5.62 -8.38 18.60
CA GLY A 56 6.50 -9.35 17.92
C GLY A 56 7.77 -9.78 18.66
N ILE A 57 7.69 -10.17 19.94
CA ILE A 57 8.73 -11.00 20.55
C ILE A 57 8.37 -12.46 20.27
N VAL A 58 9.12 -13.13 19.40
CA VAL A 58 9.22 -14.59 19.39
C VAL A 58 10.68 -14.95 19.59
N CYS A 59 11.03 -15.23 20.85
CA CYS A 59 12.30 -15.82 21.23
C CYS A 59 12.28 -17.31 20.85
N GLY A 60 13.18 -17.74 19.97
CA GLY A 60 13.54 -19.14 19.75
C GLY A 60 14.89 -19.46 20.42
N PRO A 61 15.13 -20.72 20.86
CA PRO A 61 16.13 -21.02 21.87
C PRO A 61 17.56 -21.06 21.33
N GLN A 62 18.50 -20.61 22.17
CA GLN A 62 19.93 -20.81 22.01
C GLN A 62 20.28 -22.29 22.15
N VAL A 63 21.04 -22.83 21.20
CA VAL A 63 21.80 -24.08 21.38
C VAL A 63 23.26 -23.79 21.07
N ALA A 64 24.10 -23.99 22.08
CA ALA A 64 25.56 -23.92 22.00
C ALA A 64 26.13 -25.29 21.57
N GLY A 65 27.24 -25.32 20.82
CA GLY A 65 27.97 -26.57 20.56
C GLY A 65 28.98 -26.57 19.40
N SER A 66 30.22 -26.20 19.74
CA SER A 66 31.57 -26.43 19.17
C SER A 66 31.87 -27.20 17.85
N SER A 67 32.84 -26.61 17.12
CA SER A 67 34.13 -27.14 16.59
C SER A 67 34.25 -28.03 15.31
N ASN A 68 34.98 -27.44 14.34
CA ASN A 68 36.09 -27.94 13.48
C ASN A 68 35.91 -28.92 12.29
N ALA A 69 36.32 -28.38 11.11
CA ALA A 69 36.99 -28.96 9.93
C ALA A 69 36.15 -29.64 8.81
N PRO A 70 36.68 -29.82 7.57
CA PRO A 70 37.21 -28.81 6.64
C PRO A 70 36.56 -28.86 5.22
N SER A 71 37.00 -27.93 4.38
CA SER A 71 36.68 -27.65 2.97
C SER A 71 36.32 -28.82 2.02
N SER A 72 35.18 -28.71 1.33
CA SER A 72 34.98 -29.28 -0.02
C SER A 72 33.98 -28.47 -0.86
N CYS A 73 34.30 -28.36 -2.15
CA CYS A 73 33.56 -27.85 -3.31
C CYS A 73 32.16 -27.24 -3.11
N ARG A 74 32.06 -25.91 -3.24
CA ARG A 74 30.79 -25.22 -3.56
C ARG A 74 30.48 -25.40 -5.05
N LEU A 75 29.72 -26.45 -5.36
CA LEU A 75 28.87 -26.45 -6.55
C LEU A 75 27.70 -25.51 -6.27
N SER A 76 27.64 -24.45 -7.07
CA SER A 76 26.55 -23.49 -7.16
C SER A 76 25.21 -24.19 -7.29
N GLN A 77 24.49 -24.34 -6.18
CA GLN A 77 23.07 -24.62 -6.19
C GLN A 77 22.38 -23.40 -6.80
N HIS A 78 21.97 -23.53 -8.06
CA HIS A 78 20.95 -22.68 -8.63
C HIS A 78 19.73 -22.76 -7.71
N PHE A 79 19.53 -21.71 -6.91
CA PHE A 79 18.33 -21.50 -6.14
C PHE A 79 17.21 -21.26 -7.16
N LEU A 80 16.57 -22.35 -7.59
CA LEU A 80 15.26 -22.30 -8.21
C LEU A 80 14.32 -21.78 -7.13
N VAL A 81 14.22 -20.45 -7.01
CA VAL A 81 13.09 -19.80 -6.34
C VAL A 81 11.87 -20.28 -7.10
N ARG A 82 11.24 -21.32 -6.56
CA ARG A 82 9.97 -21.84 -7.04
C ARG A 82 8.99 -20.69 -6.84
N THR A 83 8.68 -19.98 -7.92
CA THR A 83 7.69 -18.90 -7.94
C THR A 83 6.36 -19.52 -7.55
N MET A 84 6.05 -19.56 -6.25
CA MET A 84 4.69 -19.84 -5.81
C MET A 84 3.84 -18.71 -6.37
N SER A 85 2.86 -19.08 -7.20
CA SER A 85 2.19 -18.09 -8.03
C SER A 85 1.44 -17.10 -7.14
N ARG A 86 1.69 -15.81 -7.37
CA ARG A 86 1.12 -14.67 -6.63
C ARG A 86 -0.35 -14.44 -6.99
N ASN A 87 -1.13 -15.51 -7.16
CA ASN A 87 -2.49 -15.45 -7.74
C ASN A 87 -3.41 -14.50 -6.98
N TRP A 88 -3.20 -14.38 -5.67
CA TRP A 88 -4.01 -13.51 -4.82
C TRP A 88 -3.87 -12.03 -5.21
N THR A 89 -2.69 -11.61 -5.67
CA THR A 89 -2.47 -10.21 -6.06
C THR A 89 -3.25 -9.85 -7.31
N GLU A 90 -3.62 -10.81 -8.16
CA GLU A 90 -4.37 -10.58 -9.40
C GLU A 90 -5.84 -10.23 -9.14
N SER A 91 -6.39 -10.64 -7.99
CA SER A 91 -7.76 -10.34 -7.56
C SER A 91 -7.81 -9.05 -6.72
N GLU A 92 -8.59 -8.07 -7.16
CA GLU A 92 -8.79 -6.82 -6.41
C GLU A 92 -9.46 -7.10 -5.06
N THR A 93 -10.47 -7.97 -5.04
CA THR A 93 -11.16 -8.42 -3.82
C THR A 93 -10.20 -9.03 -2.80
N GLU A 94 -9.28 -9.87 -3.24
CA GLU A 94 -8.35 -10.56 -2.35
C GLU A 94 -7.29 -9.58 -1.81
N VAL A 95 -6.84 -8.63 -2.64
CA VAL A 95 -5.98 -7.53 -2.18
C VAL A 95 -6.68 -6.69 -1.12
N LEU A 96 -7.93 -6.27 -1.35
CA LEU A 96 -8.71 -5.49 -0.38
C LEU A 96 -9.02 -6.28 0.88
N THR A 97 -9.27 -7.59 0.78
CA THR A 97 -9.44 -8.47 1.93
C THR A 97 -8.20 -8.47 2.83
N ARG A 98 -7.01 -8.55 2.23
CA ARG A 98 -5.74 -8.52 2.97
C ARG A 98 -5.41 -7.15 3.53
N VAL A 99 -5.75 -6.07 2.82
CA VAL A 99 -5.65 -4.71 3.35
C VAL A 99 -6.56 -4.57 4.57
N ARG A 100 -7.84 -4.93 4.45
CA ARG A 100 -8.82 -4.90 5.54
C ARG A 100 -8.34 -5.67 6.76
N ASN A 101 -7.74 -6.84 6.56
CA ASN A 101 -7.25 -7.70 7.64
C ASN A 101 -5.89 -7.28 8.22
N SER A 102 -5.19 -6.32 7.60
CA SER A 102 -3.94 -5.78 8.12
C SER A 102 -4.18 -4.39 8.69
N ARG A 103 -4.31 -4.31 10.01
CA ARG A 103 -4.58 -3.06 10.73
C ARG A 103 -3.62 -1.93 10.35
N GLN A 104 -2.34 -2.24 10.20
CA GLN A 104 -1.31 -1.26 9.80
C GLN A 104 -1.53 -0.74 8.37
N ILE A 105 -1.75 -1.65 7.41
CA ILE A 105 -1.93 -1.27 6.01
C ILE A 105 -3.25 -0.52 5.82
N LEU A 106 -4.31 -0.98 6.50
CA LEU A 106 -5.59 -0.30 6.51
C LEU A 106 -5.46 1.12 7.05
N ALA A 107 -4.82 1.31 8.23
CA ALA A 107 -4.61 2.63 8.82
C ALA A 107 -3.88 3.58 7.86
N ASN A 108 -2.84 3.10 7.20
CA ASN A 108 -2.09 3.87 6.21
C ASN A 108 -2.92 4.17 4.94
N LEU A 109 -3.84 3.27 4.57
CA LEU A 109 -4.69 3.46 3.40
C LEU A 109 -5.79 4.50 3.64
N ILE A 110 -6.41 4.52 4.82
CA ILE A 110 -7.60 5.34 5.12
C ILE A 110 -7.31 6.54 6.02
N GLY A 111 -6.09 6.69 6.54
CA GLY A 111 -5.74 7.73 7.52
C GLY A 111 -6.13 9.14 7.08
N PHE A 112 -5.82 9.50 5.84
CA PHE A 112 -6.17 10.80 5.24
C PHE A 112 -7.68 11.08 5.20
N MET A 113 -8.50 10.02 5.06
CA MET A 113 -9.95 10.12 5.06
C MET A 113 -10.49 10.23 6.48
N LEU A 114 -9.92 9.47 7.42
CA LEU A 114 -10.29 9.55 8.82
C LEU A 114 -9.94 10.93 9.40
N GLU A 115 -8.82 11.53 9.01
CA GLU A 115 -8.46 12.88 9.44
C GLU A 115 -9.46 13.94 8.93
N ALA A 116 -9.98 13.78 7.71
CA ALA A 116 -11.02 14.64 7.20
C ALA A 116 -12.38 14.43 7.90
N ALA A 117 -12.70 13.19 8.26
CA ALA A 117 -13.93 12.84 8.97
C ALA A 117 -13.87 13.19 10.48
N PHE A 118 -12.68 13.31 11.04
CA PHE A 118 -12.39 13.64 12.44
C PHE A 118 -11.36 14.78 12.51
N PRO A 119 -11.73 16.01 12.11
CA PRO A 119 -10.82 17.14 12.21
C PRO A 119 -10.50 17.47 13.67
N HIS A 120 -9.36 18.13 13.89
CA HIS A 120 -8.95 18.60 15.22
C HIS A 120 -10.08 19.37 15.92
N PRO A 121 -10.35 19.13 17.23
CA PRO A 121 -9.50 18.41 18.19
C PRO A 121 -9.67 16.89 18.26
N GLU A 122 -10.53 16.31 17.42
CA GLU A 122 -10.73 14.86 17.41
C GLU A 122 -9.51 14.16 16.80
N HIS A 123 -9.21 12.95 17.31
CA HIS A 123 -8.14 12.12 16.78
C HIS A 123 -8.72 11.09 15.80
N GLN A 124 -8.14 10.99 14.60
CA GLN A 124 -8.63 10.11 13.52
C GLN A 124 -8.66 8.61 13.88
N PHE A 125 -7.86 8.20 14.86
CA PHE A 125 -7.85 6.83 15.40
C PHE A 125 -8.49 6.74 16.81
N GLY A 126 -9.22 7.76 17.22
CA GLY A 126 -9.90 7.81 18.52
C GLY A 126 -11.19 6.98 18.57
N GLN A 127 -11.80 6.71 17.40
CA GLN A 127 -13.03 5.90 17.27
C GLN A 127 -12.73 4.58 16.56
N ASP A 128 -13.35 3.50 17.03
CA ASP A 128 -13.36 2.23 16.31
C ASP A 128 -14.04 2.40 14.94
N ILE A 129 -13.79 1.49 14.02
CA ILE A 129 -14.42 1.51 12.70
C ILE A 129 -14.97 0.14 12.31
N LEU A 130 -16.02 0.13 11.51
CA LEU A 130 -16.50 -1.02 10.76
C LEU A 130 -16.04 -0.89 9.30
N VAL A 131 -15.49 -1.96 8.74
CA VAL A 131 -14.95 -1.95 7.38
C VAL A 131 -15.53 -3.07 6.55
N ALA A 132 -16.24 -2.72 5.49
CA ALA A 132 -16.74 -3.65 4.49
C ALA A 132 -16.04 -3.40 3.14
N ILE A 133 -15.90 -4.47 2.34
CA ILE A 133 -15.33 -4.41 0.98
C ILE A 133 -16.37 -4.87 -0.03
N ASN A 134 -16.33 -4.33 -1.25
CA ASN A 134 -17.25 -4.66 -2.35
C ASN A 134 -18.73 -4.64 -1.93
N VAL A 135 -19.16 -3.55 -1.30
CA VAL A 135 -20.54 -3.43 -0.79
C VAL A 135 -21.49 -3.22 -1.95
N PRO A 136 -22.47 -4.12 -2.17
CA PRO A 136 -23.39 -3.97 -3.28
C PRO A 136 -24.30 -2.76 -3.12
N ARG A 137 -24.42 -1.95 -4.17
CA ARG A 137 -25.23 -0.71 -4.18
C ARG A 137 -26.64 -0.88 -3.68
N HIS A 138 -27.30 -1.96 -4.12
CA HIS A 138 -28.69 -2.22 -3.78
C HIS A 138 -28.89 -2.43 -2.27
N ARG A 139 -27.87 -2.90 -1.53
CA ARG A 139 -27.92 -2.99 -0.07
C ARG A 139 -27.85 -1.63 0.61
N LEU A 140 -27.44 -0.59 -0.10
CA LEU A 140 -27.39 0.80 0.36
C LEU A 140 -28.60 1.61 -0.11
N GLY A 141 -29.62 0.96 -0.69
CA GLY A 141 -30.79 1.63 -1.27
C GLY A 141 -30.47 2.44 -2.53
N LEU A 142 -29.29 2.23 -3.12
CA LEU A 142 -28.87 2.87 -4.37
C LEU A 142 -29.32 2.03 -5.58
N SER A 143 -29.48 2.68 -6.73
CA SER A 143 -29.91 1.99 -7.95
C SER A 143 -28.88 0.93 -8.39
N ALA A 144 -29.36 -0.30 -8.61
CA ALA A 144 -28.51 -1.44 -9.01
C ALA A 144 -27.85 -1.26 -10.39
N GLY A 145 -28.48 -0.48 -11.28
CA GLY A 145 -27.91 -0.09 -12.58
C GLY A 145 -27.16 1.25 -12.57
N GLY A 146 -27.01 1.88 -11.40
CA GLY A 146 -26.24 3.11 -11.25
C GLY A 146 -24.74 2.89 -11.51
N ARG A 147 -24.02 3.97 -11.80
CA ARG A 147 -22.55 3.99 -11.84
C ARG A 147 -22.04 4.90 -10.73
N PRO A 148 -21.00 4.50 -9.95
CA PRO A 148 -20.20 3.26 -10.04
C PRO A 148 -21.02 2.00 -9.74
N GLY A 149 -20.40 0.83 -9.92
CA GLY A 149 -20.92 -0.45 -9.43
C GLY A 149 -20.83 -0.53 -7.90
N ASP A 150 -20.35 -1.64 -7.36
CA ASP A 150 -20.21 -1.84 -5.91
C ASP A 150 -19.23 -0.82 -5.28
N VAL A 151 -19.39 -0.56 -3.99
CA VAL A 151 -18.47 0.30 -3.23
C VAL A 151 -17.27 -0.55 -2.81
N ASP A 152 -16.09 -0.28 -3.37
CA ASP A 152 -14.88 -1.09 -3.13
C ASP A 152 -14.52 -1.18 -1.64
N LEU A 153 -14.60 -0.06 -0.91
CA LEU A 153 -14.36 -0.01 0.54
C LEU A 153 -15.31 0.97 1.21
N LEU A 154 -16.08 0.48 2.19
CA LEU A 154 -16.97 1.27 3.04
C LEU A 154 -16.44 1.26 4.48
N VAL A 155 -16.10 2.43 5.00
CA VAL A 155 -15.63 2.60 6.37
C VAL A 155 -16.67 3.41 7.15
N VAL A 156 -17.19 2.80 8.22
CA VAL A 156 -18.20 3.38 9.09
C VAL A 156 -17.60 3.56 10.47
N PRO A 157 -17.28 4.78 10.89
CA PRO A 157 -16.84 5.02 12.26
C PRO A 157 -17.93 4.67 13.28
N VAL A 158 -17.52 4.14 14.43
CA VAL A 158 -18.43 3.72 15.49
C VAL A 158 -17.93 4.18 16.86
N SER A 159 -18.88 4.66 17.66
CA SER A 159 -18.72 4.81 19.11
C SER A 159 -19.55 3.73 19.82
N ASP A 160 -20.75 4.08 20.25
CA ASP A 160 -21.80 3.16 20.69
C ASP A 160 -22.73 2.78 19.52
N GLU A 161 -22.90 3.69 18.56
CA GLU A 161 -23.68 3.50 17.34
C GLU A 161 -22.88 3.89 16.09
N PRO A 162 -23.30 3.46 14.88
CA PRO A 162 -22.73 3.93 13.62
C PRO A 162 -22.84 5.46 13.42
N LEU A 163 -21.69 6.12 13.24
CA LEU A 163 -21.57 7.54 12.93
C LEU A 163 -21.73 7.77 11.43
N VAL A 164 -22.97 7.62 10.95
CA VAL A 164 -23.31 7.59 9.52
C VAL A 164 -22.99 8.89 8.78
N GLU A 165 -23.01 10.02 9.47
CA GLU A 165 -22.63 11.33 8.94
C GLU A 165 -21.12 11.49 8.68
N ARG A 166 -20.31 10.52 9.15
CA ARG A 166 -18.85 10.44 9.00
C ARG A 166 -18.39 9.24 8.17
N VAL A 167 -19.32 8.59 7.47
CA VAL A 167 -19.00 7.45 6.63
C VAL A 167 -18.07 7.83 5.49
N ILE A 168 -17.12 6.95 5.23
CA ILE A 168 -16.13 7.08 4.17
C ILE A 168 -16.41 6.00 3.13
N ALA A 169 -16.61 6.41 1.87
CA ALA A 169 -16.66 5.50 0.73
C ALA A 169 -15.42 5.72 -0.13
N ILE A 170 -14.71 4.63 -0.45
CA ILE A 170 -13.48 4.67 -1.22
C ILE A 170 -13.63 3.79 -2.45
N GLU A 171 -13.27 4.37 -3.60
CA GLU A 171 -12.96 3.64 -4.82
C GLU A 171 -11.48 3.23 -4.78
N ALA A 172 -11.16 1.97 -5.03
CA ALA A 172 -9.81 1.44 -5.02
C ALA A 172 -9.38 0.99 -6.42
N LYS A 173 -8.12 1.26 -6.77
CA LYS A 173 -7.51 0.79 -8.02
C LYS A 173 -6.19 0.09 -7.74
N ILE A 174 -6.10 -1.18 -8.15
CA ILE A 174 -4.89 -1.97 -7.94
C ILE A 174 -3.99 -1.89 -9.18
N VAL A 175 -2.77 -1.37 -8.99
CA VAL A 175 -1.78 -1.20 -10.04
C VAL A 175 -0.63 -2.19 -9.82
N ARG A 176 -0.27 -2.93 -10.86
CA ARG A 176 0.73 -4.03 -10.78
C ARG A 176 1.85 -3.83 -11.79
N PRO A 177 2.71 -2.79 -11.62
CA PRO A 177 3.79 -2.56 -12.56
C PRO A 177 4.84 -3.67 -12.44
N THR A 178 5.46 -4.00 -13.57
CA THR A 178 6.55 -4.98 -13.62
C THR A 178 7.85 -4.30 -14.03
N MET A 179 8.98 -4.98 -13.94
CA MET A 179 10.24 -4.43 -14.45
C MET A 179 10.23 -4.19 -15.95
N GLU A 180 9.50 -5.02 -16.72
CA GLU A 180 9.35 -4.86 -18.16
C GLU A 180 8.39 -3.71 -18.51
N ASN A 181 7.42 -3.42 -17.63
CA ASN A 181 6.48 -2.32 -17.80
C ASN A 181 6.32 -1.51 -16.50
N PRO A 182 7.35 -0.72 -16.12
CA PRO A 182 7.34 0.01 -14.85
C PRO A 182 6.42 1.23 -14.91
N SER A 183 5.99 1.62 -16.11
CA SER A 183 5.03 2.69 -16.36
C SER A 183 3.57 2.21 -16.38
N ARG A 184 3.31 0.91 -16.15
CA ARG A 184 1.95 0.34 -16.20
C ARG A 184 0.98 1.18 -15.38
N ASN A 185 -0.23 1.31 -15.90
CA ASN A 185 -1.30 2.06 -15.26
C ASN A 185 -2.44 1.16 -14.81
N ALA A 186 -3.33 1.70 -13.97
CA ALA A 186 -4.66 1.13 -13.81
C ALA A 186 -5.38 1.17 -15.18
N ASN A 187 -6.17 0.14 -15.49
CA ASN A 187 -6.93 0.07 -16.75
C ASN A 187 -7.96 1.22 -16.84
N ALA A 188 -8.54 1.59 -15.69
CA ALA A 188 -9.35 2.79 -15.51
C ALA A 188 -8.83 3.56 -14.29
N MET A 189 -8.83 4.88 -14.35
CA MET A 189 -8.27 5.74 -13.28
C MET A 189 -9.24 5.99 -12.11
N GLY A 190 -10.43 5.40 -12.10
CA GLY A 190 -11.38 5.53 -10.99
C GLY A 190 -12.13 6.86 -10.86
N ARG A 191 -11.87 7.86 -11.72
CA ARG A 191 -12.50 9.19 -11.65
C ARG A 191 -14.04 9.11 -11.66
N SER A 192 -14.61 8.45 -12.66
CA SER A 192 -16.07 8.40 -12.84
C SER A 192 -16.74 7.66 -11.68
N GLN A 193 -16.06 6.67 -11.13
CA GLN A 193 -16.54 5.91 -9.99
C GLN A 193 -16.56 6.75 -8.72
N ALA A 194 -15.45 7.42 -8.40
CA ALA A 194 -15.38 8.33 -7.25
C ALA A 194 -16.41 9.47 -7.36
N LEU A 195 -16.61 10.04 -8.55
CA LEU A 195 -17.66 11.04 -8.78
C LEU A 195 -19.07 10.47 -8.53
N GLY A 196 -19.34 9.24 -8.94
CA GLY A 196 -20.65 8.65 -8.65
C GLY A 196 -20.87 8.36 -7.17
N LEU A 197 -19.84 7.98 -6.39
CA LEU A 197 -19.94 7.92 -4.93
C LEU A 197 -20.28 9.29 -4.33
N LEU A 198 -19.68 10.37 -4.85
CA LEU A 198 -20.02 11.73 -4.42
C LEU A 198 -21.49 12.06 -4.72
N TYR A 199 -21.96 11.74 -5.93
CA TYR A 199 -23.36 11.96 -6.34
C TYR A 199 -24.37 11.07 -5.62
N ASP A 200 -23.97 9.88 -5.18
CA ASP A 200 -24.78 8.99 -4.34
C ASP A 200 -25.02 9.59 -2.94
N GLY A 201 -24.26 10.62 -2.55
CA GLY A 201 -24.44 11.37 -1.31
C GLY A 201 -23.63 10.82 -0.14
N PHE A 202 -22.52 10.12 -0.39
CA PHE A 202 -21.57 9.78 0.68
C PHE A 202 -20.91 11.05 1.25
N PRO A 203 -20.73 11.15 2.58
CA PRO A 203 -20.23 12.39 3.19
C PRO A 203 -18.73 12.58 2.98
N PHE A 204 -17.95 11.50 2.91
CA PHE A 204 -16.53 11.53 2.58
C PHE A 204 -16.24 10.51 1.49
N VAL A 205 -15.61 10.97 0.40
CA VAL A 205 -15.31 10.13 -0.76
C VAL A 205 -13.82 10.14 -1.06
N GLY A 206 -13.26 8.96 -1.28
CA GLY A 206 -11.84 8.77 -1.56
C GLY A 206 -11.59 7.99 -2.85
N LEU A 207 -10.50 8.30 -3.53
CA LEU A 207 -9.92 7.47 -4.59
C LEU A 207 -8.52 7.00 -4.17
N VAL A 208 -8.32 5.69 -4.07
CA VAL A 208 -7.02 5.13 -3.68
C VAL A 208 -6.42 4.30 -4.79
N HIS A 209 -5.14 4.55 -5.10
CA HIS A 209 -4.34 3.71 -5.98
C HIS A 209 -3.37 2.87 -5.15
N ILE A 210 -3.57 1.54 -5.13
CA ILE A 210 -2.71 0.58 -4.43
C ILE A 210 -1.73 -0.03 -5.42
N CYS A 211 -0.45 0.31 -5.28
CA CYS A 211 0.62 -0.14 -6.15
C CYS A 211 1.33 -1.36 -5.56
N ILE A 212 1.24 -2.50 -6.23
CA ILE A 212 1.90 -3.76 -5.87
C ILE A 212 2.84 -4.14 -7.02
N PRO A 213 4.07 -3.58 -7.07
CA PRO A 213 5.00 -3.89 -8.14
C PRO A 213 5.54 -5.33 -8.07
N SER A 214 6.10 -5.79 -9.18
CA SER A 214 6.98 -6.97 -9.17
C SER A 214 8.19 -6.74 -8.28
N GLU A 215 8.78 -7.82 -7.77
CA GLU A 215 10.00 -7.72 -6.97
C GLU A 215 11.15 -7.10 -7.78
N LEU A 216 11.97 -6.28 -7.12
CA LEU A 216 13.23 -5.85 -7.70
C LEU A 216 14.35 -6.82 -7.29
N PRO A 217 15.27 -7.16 -8.21
CA PRO A 217 16.51 -7.83 -7.85
C PRO A 217 17.24 -7.08 -6.73
N PRO A 218 17.80 -7.78 -5.72
CA PRO A 218 18.48 -7.15 -4.57
C PRO A 218 19.56 -6.15 -4.96
N GLU A 219 20.26 -6.35 -6.08
CA GLU A 219 21.27 -5.44 -6.60
C GLU A 219 20.73 -4.06 -7.02
N LEU A 220 19.41 -3.93 -7.19
CA LEU A 220 18.73 -2.66 -7.48
C LEU A 220 18.12 -2.02 -6.23
N HIS A 221 18.22 -2.65 -5.07
CA HIS A 221 17.76 -2.08 -3.81
C HIS A 221 18.66 -0.91 -3.39
N LEU A 222 18.09 0.03 -2.65
CA LEU A 222 18.80 1.16 -2.08
C LEU A 222 19.30 0.78 -0.70
N ARG A 223 20.61 0.89 -0.50
CA ARG A 223 21.21 0.71 0.82
C ARG A 223 21.09 2.00 1.62
N ILE A 224 20.26 1.99 2.67
CA ILE A 224 19.93 3.16 3.49
C ILE A 224 20.49 2.95 4.90
N PRO A 225 21.19 3.95 5.49
CA PRO A 225 21.66 3.86 6.86
C PRO A 225 20.48 3.76 7.83
N ARG A 226 20.60 2.89 8.82
CA ARG A 226 19.61 2.81 9.90
C ARG A 226 19.89 3.92 10.90
N VAL A 227 18.83 4.62 11.27
CA VAL A 227 18.84 5.59 12.37
C VAL A 227 18.34 4.93 13.65
N SER A 228 18.96 5.29 14.76
CA SER A 228 18.60 4.86 16.10
C SER A 228 17.25 5.44 16.49
N SER A 229 16.49 4.68 17.29
CA SER A 229 15.31 5.19 17.98
C SER A 229 15.65 6.11 19.17
N LYS A 230 16.93 6.20 19.54
CA LYS A 230 17.44 7.13 20.55
C LYS A 230 17.96 8.40 19.88
N LEU A 231 17.48 9.54 20.35
CA LEU A 231 18.03 10.83 19.99
C LEU A 231 19.42 11.01 20.63
N GLY A 232 20.30 11.68 19.91
CA GLY A 232 21.59 12.13 20.40
C GLY A 232 21.44 13.27 21.41
N LEU A 233 22.57 13.71 21.96
CA LEU A 233 22.58 14.70 23.03
C LEU A 233 22.00 16.06 22.61
N ASN A 234 21.97 16.36 21.31
CA ASN A 234 21.41 17.61 20.77
C ASN A 234 20.06 17.38 20.06
N GLY A 235 19.41 16.24 20.29
CA GLY A 235 18.12 15.90 19.66
C GLY A 235 18.24 15.39 18.23
N GLU A 236 19.45 15.14 17.72
CA GLU A 236 19.69 14.59 16.40
C GLU A 236 19.39 13.08 16.32
N LEU A 237 19.03 12.61 15.12
CA LEU A 237 18.95 11.18 14.85
C LEU A 237 20.37 10.60 14.79
N VAL A 238 20.66 9.61 15.64
CA VAL A 238 21.97 8.95 15.66
C VAL A 238 21.99 7.81 14.66
N GLU A 239 22.92 7.82 13.70
CA GLU A 239 23.14 6.68 12.80
C GLU A 239 23.71 5.48 13.57
N THR A 240 23.18 4.27 13.35
CA THR A 240 23.64 3.07 14.06
C THR A 240 24.90 2.45 13.45
N GLY A 241 25.32 2.92 12.28
CA GLY A 241 26.35 2.28 11.44
C GLY A 241 25.84 1.04 10.69
N GLU A 242 24.61 0.60 10.94
CA GLU A 242 23.96 -0.47 10.19
C GLU A 242 23.26 0.08 8.94
N TYR A 243 23.01 -0.81 7.98
CA TYR A 243 22.29 -0.48 6.77
C TYR A 243 21.12 -1.44 6.57
N MET A 244 20.07 -0.94 5.94
CA MET A 244 18.99 -1.77 5.40
C MET A 244 18.90 -1.61 3.89
N ASP A 245 18.50 -2.69 3.22
CA ASP A 245 18.16 -2.66 1.81
C ASP A 245 16.68 -2.30 1.68
N LEU A 246 16.40 -1.22 0.96
CA LEU A 246 15.06 -0.76 0.63
C LEU A 246 14.78 -1.03 -0.85
N ASN A 247 13.69 -1.73 -1.14
CA ASN A 247 13.17 -1.79 -2.51
C ASN A 247 12.48 -0.44 -2.85
N PRO A 248 13.02 0.37 -3.77
CA PRO A 248 12.42 1.67 -4.09
C PRO A 248 11.19 1.59 -5.00
N PHE A 249 10.88 0.42 -5.59
CA PHE A 249 9.88 0.33 -6.64
C PHE A 249 8.45 0.66 -6.16
N PRO A 250 7.98 0.20 -4.99
CA PRO A 250 6.67 0.58 -4.47
C PRO A 250 6.51 2.10 -4.35
N LEU A 251 7.51 2.78 -3.78
CA LEU A 251 7.49 4.24 -3.57
C LEU A 251 7.36 4.97 -4.91
N ILE A 252 8.17 4.57 -5.89
CA ILE A 252 8.19 5.29 -7.15
C ILE A 252 6.93 4.99 -7.98
N SER A 253 6.41 3.77 -7.90
CA SER A 253 5.12 3.44 -8.50
C SER A 253 4.00 4.30 -7.92
N ALA A 254 3.93 4.41 -6.59
CA ALA A 254 2.95 5.24 -5.90
C ALA A 254 3.07 6.71 -6.32
N LYS A 255 4.28 7.28 -6.35
CA LYS A 255 4.53 8.66 -6.79
C LYS A 255 4.06 8.93 -8.22
N ARG A 256 4.27 7.99 -9.15
CA ARG A 256 3.76 8.09 -10.52
C ARG A 256 2.23 8.06 -10.58
N GLN A 257 1.62 7.15 -9.83
CA GLN A 257 0.16 7.05 -9.78
C GLN A 257 -0.47 8.30 -9.18
N ARG A 258 0.13 8.86 -8.12
CA ARG A 258 -0.28 10.15 -7.56
C ARG A 258 -0.30 11.25 -8.62
N GLY A 259 0.77 11.42 -9.39
CA GLY A 259 0.83 12.44 -10.45
C GLY A 259 -0.28 12.29 -11.49
N ARG A 260 -0.67 11.05 -11.80
CA ARG A 260 -1.78 10.76 -12.71
C ARG A 260 -3.14 11.05 -12.10
N VAL A 261 -3.35 10.70 -10.83
CA VAL A 261 -4.58 11.00 -10.11
C VAL A 261 -4.76 12.51 -9.95
N LEU A 262 -3.69 13.24 -9.63
CA LEU A 262 -3.71 14.70 -9.57
C LEU A 262 -4.13 15.33 -10.92
N ALA A 263 -3.63 14.79 -12.03
CA ALA A 263 -4.00 15.24 -13.37
C ALA A 263 -5.48 14.97 -13.74
N LEU A 264 -6.21 14.17 -12.95
CA LEU A 264 -7.64 14.00 -13.14
C LEU A 264 -8.43 15.27 -12.79
N GLY A 265 -7.90 16.18 -11.97
CA GLY A 265 -8.65 17.36 -11.52
C GLY A 265 -9.94 16.96 -10.81
N LEU A 266 -9.81 16.11 -9.78
CA LEU A 266 -10.92 15.74 -8.91
C LEU A 266 -11.42 16.96 -8.12
N PRO A 267 -12.73 17.07 -7.86
CA PRO A 267 -13.26 18.12 -7.01
C PRO A 267 -12.72 17.97 -5.57
N PRO A 268 -12.65 19.06 -4.78
CA PRO A 268 -12.07 19.04 -3.44
C PRO A 268 -12.80 18.10 -2.46
N GLU A 269 -14.05 17.76 -2.73
CA GLU A 269 -14.84 16.79 -1.95
C GLU A 269 -14.36 15.34 -2.12
N ILE A 270 -13.52 15.07 -3.11
CA ILE A 270 -12.91 13.77 -3.34
C ILE A 270 -11.43 13.84 -2.97
N GLY A 271 -11.09 13.14 -1.89
CA GLY A 271 -9.72 12.94 -1.49
C GLY A 271 -9.06 11.84 -2.31
N PHE A 272 -7.73 11.82 -2.34
CA PHE A 272 -7.02 10.70 -2.96
C PHE A 272 -5.70 10.37 -2.28
N HIS A 273 -5.31 9.11 -2.43
CA HIS A 273 -4.03 8.61 -1.95
C HIS A 273 -3.45 7.56 -2.91
N ALA A 274 -2.12 7.51 -3.01
CA ALA A 274 -1.42 6.48 -3.75
C ALA A 274 -0.45 5.77 -2.82
N LEU A 275 -0.70 4.49 -2.58
CA LEU A 275 0.01 3.65 -1.62
C LEU A 275 0.88 2.64 -2.36
N GLY A 276 2.17 2.59 -2.06
CA GLY A 276 3.07 1.54 -2.55
C GLY A 276 3.18 0.44 -1.51
N LEU A 277 3.00 -0.82 -1.92
CA LEU A 277 3.10 -1.99 -1.05
C LEU A 277 4.24 -2.91 -1.50
N GLU A 278 5.08 -3.31 -0.56
CA GLU A 278 6.10 -4.33 -0.74
C GLU A 278 5.59 -5.68 -0.22
N LEU A 279 5.92 -6.76 -0.94
CA LEU A 279 5.56 -8.11 -0.56
C LEU A 279 6.74 -8.82 0.11
N SER A 280 6.44 -9.76 1.00
CA SER A 280 7.43 -10.71 1.52
C SER A 280 8.11 -11.49 0.39
N GLY A 281 9.27 -12.08 0.68
CA GLY A 281 10.01 -12.89 -0.32
C GLY A 281 9.20 -14.06 -0.91
N ASP A 282 8.25 -14.62 -0.15
CA ASP A 282 7.30 -15.65 -0.62
C ASP A 282 6.06 -15.07 -1.34
N GLY A 283 5.94 -13.75 -1.41
CA GLY A 283 4.83 -13.02 -2.01
C GLY A 283 3.51 -13.13 -1.23
N GLN A 284 3.51 -13.70 -0.01
CA GLN A 284 2.29 -14.02 0.71
C GLN A 284 1.81 -12.94 1.68
N ARG A 285 2.61 -11.92 1.99
CA ARG A 285 2.24 -10.88 2.97
C ARG A 285 2.74 -9.52 2.53
N PHE A 286 2.07 -8.47 2.97
CA PHE A 286 2.63 -7.12 2.93
C PHE A 286 3.71 -7.01 4.02
N VAL A 287 4.90 -6.52 3.68
CA VAL A 287 6.02 -6.35 4.62
C VAL A 287 6.43 -4.90 4.82
N ALA A 288 6.15 -4.06 3.84
CA ALA A 288 6.35 -2.63 3.95
C ALA A 288 5.33 -1.88 3.10
N ASN A 289 5.14 -0.61 3.42
CA ASN A 289 4.37 0.31 2.62
C ASN A 289 5.03 1.68 2.60
N THR A 290 4.76 2.43 1.54
CA THR A 290 5.33 3.76 1.35
C THR A 290 4.24 4.79 1.52
N ILE A 291 4.47 5.80 2.35
CA ILE A 291 3.59 6.95 2.48
C ILE A 291 3.80 7.82 1.24
N GLY A 292 2.72 8.08 0.50
CA GLY A 292 2.69 9.05 -0.58
C GLY A 292 1.97 10.32 -0.14
N ASP A 293 2.20 11.44 -0.83
CA ASP A 293 1.42 12.65 -0.53
C ASP A 293 -0.06 12.42 -0.86
N GLU A 294 -0.91 12.72 0.10
CA GLU A 294 -2.35 12.58 0.08
C GLU A 294 -3.05 13.92 -0.22
N GLN A 295 -4.25 13.85 -0.76
CA GLN A 295 -5.19 14.96 -0.76
C GLN A 295 -6.38 14.57 0.11
N ARG A 296 -6.64 15.35 1.16
CA ARG A 296 -7.78 15.14 2.06
C ARG A 296 -9.06 15.67 1.40
N PRO A 297 -10.18 14.94 1.51
CA PRO A 297 -11.45 15.44 1.02
C PRO A 297 -11.97 16.58 1.92
N VAL A 298 -12.78 17.44 1.34
CA VAL A 298 -13.78 18.22 2.08
C VAL A 298 -15.07 17.41 2.19
N ARG A 299 -15.84 17.58 3.26
CA ARG A 299 -17.14 16.91 3.42
C ARG A 299 -18.08 17.27 2.26
N ASN A 300 -18.74 16.27 1.69
CA ASN A 300 -19.72 16.43 0.64
C ASN A 300 -20.94 17.24 1.14
N PRO A 301 -21.23 18.43 0.58
CA PRO A 301 -22.36 19.23 0.99
C PRO A 301 -23.71 18.62 0.59
N GLN A 302 -23.73 17.68 -0.36
CA GLN A 302 -24.92 17.01 -0.88
C GLN A 302 -25.12 15.61 -0.28
N SER A 303 -24.67 15.42 0.97
CA SER A 303 -24.81 14.12 1.65
C SER A 303 -26.27 13.70 1.78
N SER A 304 -26.56 12.39 1.60
CA SER A 304 -27.92 11.86 1.53
C SER A 304 -28.41 11.27 2.86
N PRO A 305 -29.46 11.83 3.50
CA PRO A 305 -30.05 11.25 4.72
C PRO A 305 -30.63 9.84 4.50
N GLN A 306 -31.13 9.56 3.29
CA GLN A 306 -31.64 8.23 2.93
C GLN A 306 -30.50 7.20 2.91
N LEU A 307 -29.34 7.58 2.35
CA LEU A 307 -28.15 6.74 2.37
C LEU A 307 -27.67 6.48 3.80
N PHE A 308 -27.69 7.50 4.68
CA PHE A 308 -27.33 7.33 6.09
C PHE A 308 -28.22 6.31 6.80
N LYS A 309 -29.53 6.37 6.55
CA LYS A 309 -30.48 5.39 7.08
C LYS A 309 -30.17 3.97 6.56
N ALA A 310 -29.87 3.83 5.27
CA ALA A 310 -29.52 2.54 4.69
C ALA A 310 -28.20 1.98 5.26
N ILE A 311 -27.18 2.81 5.44
CA ILE A 311 -25.89 2.40 6.05
C ILE A 311 -26.10 1.97 7.50
N ARG A 312 -26.89 2.72 8.27
CA ARG A 312 -27.24 2.31 9.64
C ARG A 312 -27.95 0.95 9.64
N GLN A 313 -28.89 0.75 8.74
CA GLN A 313 -29.66 -0.49 8.65
C GLN A 313 -28.76 -1.69 8.30
N ILE A 314 -27.89 -1.58 7.29
CA ILE A 314 -27.00 -2.68 6.90
C ILE A 314 -25.98 -3.03 8.00
N CYS A 315 -25.52 -2.05 8.79
CA CYS A 315 -24.66 -2.31 9.95
C CYS A 315 -25.36 -3.14 11.02
N LEU A 316 -26.68 -3.03 11.16
CA LEU A 316 -27.49 -3.76 12.14
C LEU A 316 -27.96 -5.12 11.61
N GLU A 317 -28.39 -5.18 10.35
CA GLU A 317 -28.99 -6.38 9.74
C GLU A 317 -27.96 -7.37 9.19
N ALA A 318 -26.78 -6.88 8.79
CA ALA A 318 -25.74 -7.69 8.17
C ALA A 318 -24.34 -7.40 8.76
N PRO A 319 -24.16 -7.51 10.10
CA PRO A 319 -22.89 -7.21 10.75
C PRO A 319 -21.72 -8.06 10.24
N GLU A 320 -21.97 -9.25 9.70
CA GLU A 320 -20.97 -10.16 9.13
C GLU A 320 -20.27 -9.59 7.88
N LEU A 321 -20.83 -8.58 7.24
CA LEU A 321 -20.17 -7.87 6.14
C LEU A 321 -18.97 -7.04 6.60
N PHE A 322 -18.96 -6.67 7.88
CA PHE A 322 -18.03 -5.71 8.43
C PHE A 322 -16.97 -6.41 9.29
N LEU A 323 -15.71 -6.04 9.06
CA LEU A 323 -14.66 -6.23 10.05
C LEU A 323 -14.67 -5.03 11.00
N ARG A 324 -14.87 -5.27 12.29
CA ARG A 324 -14.62 -4.24 13.32
C ARG A 324 -13.12 -4.12 13.56
N VAL A 325 -12.60 -2.91 13.44
CA VAL A 325 -11.20 -2.57 13.74
C VAL A 325 -11.19 -1.66 14.95
N CYS A 326 -10.62 -2.16 16.04
CA CYS A 326 -10.41 -1.38 17.26
C CYS A 326 -9.00 -0.80 17.28
N TRP A 327 -8.86 0.51 17.50
CA TRP A 327 -7.54 1.17 17.52
C TRP A 327 -6.92 1.19 18.92
N SER A 328 -7.71 1.46 19.95
CA SER A 328 -7.24 1.31 21.32
C SER A 328 -7.48 -0.12 21.79
N THR A 329 -6.48 -0.72 22.44
CA THR A 329 -6.79 -1.77 23.40
C THR A 329 -7.47 -1.06 24.56
N ARG A 330 -8.79 -1.24 24.72
CA ARG A 330 -9.46 -0.81 25.96
C ARG A 330 -8.79 -1.58 27.09
N SER A 331 -7.90 -0.91 27.82
CA SER A 331 -7.32 -1.36 29.09
C SER A 331 -8.39 -1.34 30.17
#